data_AF-A0A9D9VCR4-F1
#
_entry.id   AF-A0A9D9VCR4-F1
#
_cell.length_a   1.000
_cell.length_b   1.000
_cell.length_c   1.000
_cell.angle_alpha   90.00
_cell.angle_beta   90.00
_cell.angle_gamma   90.00
#
_symmetry.space_group_name_H-M   'P 1'
#
loop_
_entity.id
_entity.type
_entity.pdbx_description
1 polymer ?
#
loop_
_entity_poly.entity_id
_entity_poly.type
_entity_poly.pdbx_seq_one_letter_code
_entity_poly.pdbx_strand_id
1 'polypeptide(L)'
;MNIDLSKIKHVHFIGIGGIGISAIARMMISIGKKVSGQDVHESNITADLSSLGADIVLSQSIENIPTDADLIVYTIAIEYYDEKFFSELKFQDIPIRSYPQMLGEISRGQYTIAVTGTHGKTTTTGMTAQIFRDLERDPTVVVGSLLSDGTNFVYGHSGIFISESCEYRRSFLNMSPKILVITNVEEDNLDY
;
A
#
# COMPACT_ATOMS: atom_id res chain seq x y z
N MET A 1 9.20 12.28 -9.55
CA MET A 1 8.10 13.04 -10.20
C MET A 1 6.80 12.58 -9.56
N ASN A 2 5.89 13.49 -9.22
CA ASN A 2 4.64 13.14 -8.52
C ASN A 2 3.64 12.54 -9.52
N ILE A 3 2.86 11.54 -9.11
CA ILE A 3 1.78 10.97 -9.93
C ILE A 3 0.45 11.65 -9.60
N ASP A 4 -0.28 12.04 -10.63
CA ASP A 4 -1.65 12.52 -10.51
C ASP A 4 -2.63 11.34 -10.59
N LEU A 5 -3.04 10.82 -9.43
CA LEU A 5 -3.95 9.66 -9.32
C LEU A 5 -5.33 9.90 -9.93
N SER A 6 -5.72 11.15 -10.20
CA SER A 6 -6.98 11.44 -10.89
C SER A 6 -6.96 11.00 -12.36
N LYS A 7 -5.77 10.98 -12.99
CA LYS A 7 -5.59 10.61 -14.40
C LYS A 7 -5.36 9.12 -14.63
N ILE A 8 -4.94 8.40 -13.60
CA ILE A 8 -4.73 6.95 -13.63
C ILE A 8 -6.10 6.26 -13.71
N LYS A 9 -6.28 5.30 -14.62
CA LYS A 9 -7.50 4.49 -14.75
C LYS A 9 -7.26 3.03 -14.41
N HIS A 10 -6.08 2.51 -14.73
CA HIS A 10 -5.69 1.13 -14.49
C HIS A 10 -4.38 1.04 -13.70
N VAL A 11 -4.43 0.36 -12.56
CA VAL A 11 -3.25 0.08 -11.73
C VAL A 11 -2.97 -1.42 -11.73
N HIS A 12 -1.75 -1.80 -12.09
CA HIS A 12 -1.29 -3.17 -12.01
C HIS A 12 -0.39 -3.37 -10.78
N PHE A 13 -0.63 -4.42 -10.01
CA PHE A 13 0.08 -4.68 -8.76
C PHE A 13 0.99 -5.91 -8.86
N ILE A 14 2.21 -5.81 -8.32
CA ILE A 14 3.18 -6.91 -8.24
C ILE A 14 3.36 -7.30 -6.77
N GLY A 15 3.06 -8.56 -6.45
CA GLY A 15 2.91 -9.03 -5.07
C GLY A 15 1.61 -8.54 -4.44
N ILE A 16 0.51 -8.61 -5.20
CA ILE A 16 -0.79 -8.03 -4.81
C ILE A 16 -1.37 -8.62 -3.51
N GLY A 17 -1.01 -9.86 -3.17
CA GLY A 17 -1.36 -10.54 -1.93
C GLY A 17 -0.61 -10.05 -0.70
N GLY A 18 0.43 -9.23 -0.87
CA GLY A 18 1.16 -8.62 0.25
C GLY A 18 0.28 -7.69 1.08
N ILE A 19 0.45 -7.68 2.41
CA ILE A 19 -0.43 -6.92 3.32
C ILE A 19 -0.45 -5.42 3.03
N GLY A 20 0.69 -4.79 2.73
CA GLY A 20 0.70 -3.37 2.35
C GLY A 20 0.10 -3.13 0.98
N ILE A 21 0.47 -3.97 0.00
CA ILE A 21 0.07 -3.84 -1.40
C ILE A 21 -1.44 -3.98 -1.57
N SER A 22 -2.02 -4.99 -0.93
CA SER A 22 -3.46 -5.25 -0.98
C SER A 22 -4.28 -4.09 -0.41
N ALA A 23 -3.81 -3.37 0.60
CA ALA A 23 -4.50 -2.18 1.11
C ALA A 23 -4.60 -1.09 0.02
N ILE A 24 -3.52 -0.88 -0.74
CA ILE A 24 -3.51 0.07 -1.86
C ILE A 24 -4.41 -0.43 -2.99
N ALA A 25 -4.41 -1.73 -3.28
CA ALA A 25 -5.32 -2.31 -4.28
C ALA A 25 -6.79 -2.09 -3.91
N ARG A 26 -7.18 -2.35 -2.65
CA ARG A 26 -8.53 -2.08 -2.13
C ARG A 26 -8.89 -0.59 -2.24
N MET A 27 -7.94 0.30 -1.98
CA MET A 27 -8.13 1.74 -2.17
C MET A 27 -8.40 2.09 -3.63
N MET A 28 -7.61 1.57 -4.57
CA MET A 28 -7.79 1.85 -6.00
C MET A 28 -9.13 1.34 -6.52
N ILE A 29 -9.59 0.17 -6.05
CA ILE A 29 -10.95 -0.34 -6.34
C ILE A 29 -12.01 0.62 -5.77
N SER A 30 -11.86 1.05 -4.51
CA SER A 30 -12.84 1.91 -3.82
C SER A 30 -13.01 3.28 -4.49
N ILE A 31 -11.97 3.79 -5.16
CA ILE A 31 -12.03 5.04 -5.95
C ILE A 31 -12.33 4.80 -7.43
N GLY A 32 -12.79 3.59 -7.80
CA GLY A 32 -13.31 3.26 -9.12
C GLY A 32 -12.25 3.01 -10.20
N LYS A 33 -11.01 2.67 -9.83
CA LYS A 33 -9.96 2.29 -10.80
C LYS A 33 -10.10 0.82 -11.18
N LYS A 34 -9.70 0.49 -12.41
CA LYS A 34 -9.42 -0.90 -12.79
C LYS A 34 -8.17 -1.36 -12.03
N VAL A 35 -8.25 -2.53 -11.43
CA VAL A 35 -7.15 -3.13 -10.68
C VAL A 35 -6.86 -4.50 -11.27
N SER A 36 -5.60 -4.71 -11.63
CA SER A 36 -5.06 -6.03 -11.94
C SER A 36 -3.83 -6.29 -11.09
N GLY A 37 -3.40 -7.53 -11.00
CA GLY A 37 -2.14 -7.82 -10.36
C GLY A 37 -1.68 -9.24 -10.52
N GLN A 38 -0.50 -9.48 -9.98
CA GLN A 38 0.12 -10.79 -9.96
C GLN A 38 0.68 -11.12 -8.58
N ASP A 39 0.61 -12.40 -8.26
CA ASP A 39 1.24 -12.98 -7.08
C ASP A 39 1.74 -14.40 -7.41
N VAL A 40 2.65 -14.93 -6.59
CA VAL A 40 3.19 -16.28 -6.75
C VAL A 40 2.32 -17.34 -6.07
N HIS A 41 1.50 -16.94 -5.11
CA HIS A 41 0.66 -17.84 -4.33
C HIS A 41 -0.76 -17.31 -4.18
N GLU A 42 -1.72 -18.23 -4.22
CA GLU A 42 -3.07 -17.94 -3.77
C GLU A 42 -3.09 -17.73 -2.26
N SER A 43 -3.90 -16.78 -1.80
CA SER A 43 -4.15 -16.48 -0.41
C SER A 43 -5.58 -15.97 -0.21
N ASN A 44 -6.02 -15.87 1.04
CA ASN A 44 -7.30 -15.21 1.35
C ASN A 44 -7.33 -13.77 0.83
N ILE A 45 -6.20 -13.04 0.89
CA ILE A 45 -6.10 -11.66 0.39
C ILE A 45 -6.33 -11.60 -1.13
N THR A 46 -5.71 -12.51 -1.89
CA THR A 46 -5.91 -12.54 -3.35
C THR A 46 -7.33 -12.96 -3.71
N ALA A 47 -7.90 -13.95 -3.01
CA ALA A 47 -9.29 -14.38 -3.22
C ALA A 47 -10.28 -13.23 -2.93
N ASP A 48 -10.09 -12.50 -1.83
CA ASP A 48 -10.91 -11.34 -1.47
C ASP A 48 -10.80 -10.23 -2.52
N LEU A 49 -9.59 -9.90 -2.98
CA LEU A 49 -9.39 -8.87 -4.00
C LEU A 49 -10.05 -9.27 -5.33
N SER A 50 -9.95 -10.53 -5.74
CA SER A 50 -10.66 -11.04 -6.91
C SER A 50 -12.18 -10.89 -6.73
N SER A 51 -12.72 -11.17 -5.54
CA SER A 51 -14.15 -10.97 -5.24
C SER A 51 -14.59 -9.50 -5.30
N LEU A 52 -13.66 -8.56 -5.07
CA LEU A 52 -13.88 -7.12 -5.23
C LEU A 52 -13.70 -6.63 -6.68
N GLY A 53 -13.35 -7.53 -7.61
CA GLY A 53 -13.22 -7.23 -9.04
C GLY A 53 -11.79 -6.99 -9.52
N ALA A 54 -10.76 -7.40 -8.77
CA ALA A 54 -9.39 -7.37 -9.26
C ALA A 54 -9.11 -8.53 -10.23
N ASP A 55 -8.44 -8.24 -11.36
CA ASP A 55 -7.95 -9.27 -12.28
C ASP A 55 -6.58 -9.79 -11.81
N ILE A 56 -6.54 -10.98 -11.19
CA ILE A 56 -5.31 -11.52 -10.58
C ILE A 56 -4.77 -12.74 -11.34
N VAL A 57 -3.47 -12.72 -11.63
CA VAL A 57 -2.72 -13.86 -12.21
C VAL A 57 -1.81 -14.48 -11.15
N LEU A 58 -1.87 -15.80 -10.97
CA LEU A 58 -1.04 -16.55 -10.02
C LEU A 58 0.28 -17.03 -10.65
N SER A 59 1.02 -16.08 -11.21
CA SER A 59 2.39 -16.27 -11.69
C SER A 59 3.07 -14.90 -11.75
N GLN A 60 4.41 -14.88 -11.69
CA GLN A 60 5.17 -13.64 -11.82
C GLN A 60 5.87 -13.60 -13.19
N SER A 61 5.46 -12.67 -14.06
CA SER A 61 6.03 -12.51 -15.40
C SER A 61 5.81 -11.08 -15.90
N ILE A 62 6.75 -10.55 -16.69
CA ILE A 62 6.60 -9.22 -17.30
C ILE A 62 5.43 -9.20 -18.28
N GLU A 63 5.17 -10.33 -18.95
CA GLU A 63 4.06 -10.56 -19.88
C GLU A 63 2.68 -10.49 -19.21
N ASN A 64 2.62 -10.63 -17.89
CA ASN A 64 1.38 -10.48 -17.13
C ASN A 64 0.98 -9.00 -16.96
N ILE A 65 1.89 -8.06 -17.22
CA ILE A 65 1.64 -6.62 -17.11
C ILE A 65 0.77 -6.19 -18.29
N PRO A 66 -0.46 -5.70 -18.07
CA PRO A 66 -1.33 -5.29 -19.15
C PRO A 66 -0.78 -4.09 -19.91
N THR A 67 -0.93 -4.09 -21.23
CA THR A 67 -0.50 -2.97 -22.10
C THR A 67 -1.30 -1.68 -21.87
N ASP A 68 -2.48 -1.78 -21.24
CA ASP A 68 -3.35 -0.66 -20.86
C ASP A 68 -3.14 -0.20 -19.41
N ALA A 69 -2.10 -0.67 -18.70
CA ALA A 69 -1.81 -0.21 -17.35
C ALA A 69 -1.20 1.20 -17.35
N ASP A 70 -1.74 2.09 -16.52
CA ASP A 70 -1.26 3.48 -16.39
C ASP A 70 -0.21 3.63 -15.28
N LEU A 71 -0.18 2.68 -14.34
CA LEU A 71 0.69 2.69 -13.17
C LEU A 71 0.94 1.25 -12.71
N ILE A 72 2.19 0.95 -12.35
CA ILE A 72 2.56 -0.29 -11.69
C ILE A 72 2.93 -0.01 -10.23
N VAL A 73 2.35 -0.76 -9.30
CA VAL A 73 2.67 -0.69 -7.87
C VAL A 73 3.27 -2.01 -7.40
N TYR A 74 4.40 -1.96 -6.72
CA TYR A 74 5.14 -3.18 -6.37
C TYR A 74 5.59 -3.21 -4.89
N THR A 75 5.74 -4.43 -4.37
CA THR A 75 6.36 -4.67 -3.05
C THR A 75 7.87 -4.51 -3.12
N ILE A 76 8.49 -3.79 -2.19
CA ILE A 76 9.95 -3.64 -2.12
C ILE A 76 10.68 -4.99 -1.98
N ALA A 77 9.99 -6.05 -1.55
CA ALA A 77 10.56 -7.40 -1.46
C ALA A 77 11.06 -7.92 -2.82
N ILE A 78 10.41 -7.53 -3.93
CA ILE A 78 10.76 -8.00 -5.28
C ILE A 78 12.20 -7.69 -5.67
N GLU A 79 12.74 -6.58 -5.12
CA GLU A 79 14.10 -6.13 -5.40
C GLU A 79 15.16 -7.14 -4.94
N TYR A 80 14.82 -8.05 -4.01
CA TYR A 80 15.74 -9.02 -3.41
C TYR A 80 15.50 -10.46 -3.85
N TYR A 81 14.24 -10.87 -3.95
CA TYR A 81 13.94 -12.28 -4.25
C TYR A 81 13.87 -12.56 -5.77
N ASP A 82 13.72 -11.54 -6.62
CA ASP A 82 13.74 -11.67 -8.08
C ASP A 82 14.35 -10.42 -8.75
N GLU A 83 15.65 -10.24 -8.56
CA GLU A 83 16.41 -9.11 -9.11
C GLU A 83 16.29 -9.02 -10.64
N LYS A 84 16.20 -10.16 -11.34
CA LYS A 84 16.05 -10.21 -12.78
C LYS A 84 14.72 -9.61 -13.21
N PHE A 85 13.61 -10.08 -12.63
CA PHE A 85 12.29 -9.51 -12.91
C PHE A 85 12.25 -8.02 -12.57
N PHE A 86 12.80 -7.61 -11.41
CA PHE A 86 12.82 -6.20 -11.03
C PHE A 86 13.65 -5.34 -12.01
N SER A 87 14.74 -5.87 -12.55
CA SER A 87 15.51 -5.22 -13.61
C SER A 87 14.65 -4.96 -14.84
N GLU A 88 13.96 -5.98 -15.34
CA GLU A 88 13.08 -5.89 -16.51
C GLU A 88 11.87 -4.96 -16.28
N LEU A 89 11.32 -4.96 -15.06
CA LEU A 89 10.23 -4.08 -14.66
C LEU A 89 10.60 -2.60 -14.78
N LYS A 90 11.85 -2.23 -14.45
CA LYS A 90 12.33 -0.84 -14.54
C LYS A 90 12.44 -0.32 -15.97
N PHE A 91 12.44 -1.20 -16.98
CA PHE A 91 12.50 -0.83 -18.40
C PHE A 91 11.12 -0.71 -19.05
N GLN A 92 10.03 -0.90 -18.29
CA GLN A 92 8.69 -0.64 -18.79
C GLN A 92 8.47 0.86 -19.00
N ASP A 93 7.76 1.22 -20.07
CA ASP A 93 7.36 2.61 -20.34
C ASP A 93 6.23 3.12 -19.42
N ILE A 94 5.80 2.28 -18.48
CA ILE A 94 4.74 2.57 -17.52
C ILE A 94 5.40 3.06 -16.21
N PRO A 95 4.93 4.17 -15.62
CA PRO A 95 5.42 4.62 -14.32
C PRO A 95 5.28 3.53 -13.25
N ILE A 96 6.36 3.25 -12.51
CA ILE A 96 6.36 2.30 -11.40
C ILE A 96 6.51 3.00 -10.05
N ARG A 97 5.83 2.51 -9.01
CA ARG A 97 5.95 3.01 -7.63
C ARG A 97 6.06 1.86 -6.64
N SER A 98 6.99 1.96 -5.70
CA SER A 98 7.02 1.03 -4.57
C SER A 98 5.86 1.33 -3.60
N TYR A 99 5.52 0.37 -2.75
CA TYR A 99 4.53 0.57 -1.69
C TYR A 99 4.77 1.84 -0.84
N PRO A 100 5.98 2.10 -0.30
CA PRO A 100 6.25 3.34 0.44
C PRO A 100 6.05 4.60 -0.39
N GLN A 101 6.44 4.59 -1.67
CA GLN A 101 6.23 5.74 -2.54
C GLN A 101 4.73 5.99 -2.77
N MET A 102 3.94 4.92 -2.92
CA MET A 102 2.48 5.05 -3.04
C MET A 102 1.81 5.61 -1.79
N LEU A 103 2.23 5.19 -0.60
CA LEU A 103 1.79 5.83 0.64
C LEU A 103 2.12 7.33 0.65
N GLY A 104 3.30 7.70 0.14
CA GLY A 104 3.68 9.10 -0.07
C GLY A 104 2.72 9.84 -1.00
N GLU A 105 2.40 9.27 -2.15
CA GLU A 105 1.45 9.85 -3.11
C GLU A 105 0.04 10.01 -2.50
N ILE A 106 -0.43 9.03 -1.72
CA ILE A 106 -1.74 9.04 -1.06
C ILE A 106 -1.78 10.07 0.08
N SER A 107 -0.72 10.14 0.89
CA SER A 107 -0.62 11.08 2.01
C SER A 107 -0.64 12.56 1.57
N ARG A 108 -0.32 12.81 0.29
CA ARG A 108 -0.18 14.15 -0.26
C ARG A 108 -1.50 14.90 -0.23
N GLY A 109 -1.50 16.06 0.42
CA GLY A 109 -2.69 16.90 0.56
C GLY A 109 -3.70 16.40 1.60
N GLN A 110 -3.44 15.27 2.25
CA GLN A 110 -4.25 14.75 3.36
C GLN A 110 -3.74 15.27 4.70
N TYR A 111 -4.63 15.35 5.69
CA TYR A 111 -4.25 15.48 7.09
C TYR A 111 -3.74 14.11 7.58
N THR A 112 -2.45 13.88 7.39
CA THR A 112 -1.84 12.56 7.61
C THR A 112 -1.38 12.39 9.07
N ILE A 113 -1.80 11.29 9.69
CA ILE A 113 -1.31 10.75 10.96
C ILE A 113 -0.49 9.50 10.65
N ALA A 114 0.83 9.60 10.81
CA ALA A 114 1.75 8.48 10.58
C ALA A 114 2.18 7.87 11.91
N VAL A 115 2.04 6.55 12.04
CA VAL A 115 2.47 5.79 13.21
C VAL A 115 3.71 4.97 12.87
N THR A 116 4.82 5.23 13.55
CA THR A 116 6.14 4.61 13.33
C THR A 116 6.79 4.19 14.66
N GLY A 117 7.91 3.48 14.58
CA GLY A 117 8.68 2.98 15.73
C GLY A 117 8.85 1.47 15.65
N THR A 118 9.82 0.89 16.33
CA THR A 118 10.17 -0.54 16.15
C THR A 118 8.98 -1.46 16.41
N HIS A 119 8.29 -1.28 17.53
CA HIS A 119 7.16 -2.10 17.95
C HIS A 119 5.87 -1.29 18.18
N GLY A 120 4.71 -1.96 18.14
CA GLY A 120 3.41 -1.36 18.51
C GLY A 120 2.76 -0.46 17.45
N LYS A 121 3.34 -0.36 16.23
CA LYS A 121 2.80 0.41 15.11
C LYS A 121 1.37 -0.01 14.76
N THR A 122 1.18 -1.31 14.58
CA THR A 122 -0.09 -1.91 14.15
C THR A 122 -1.21 -1.74 15.17
N THR A 123 -0.95 -2.07 16.42
CA THR A 123 -1.94 -1.88 17.51
C THR A 123 -2.31 -0.41 17.66
N THR A 124 -1.33 0.49 17.65
CA THR A 124 -1.57 1.93 17.79
C THR A 124 -2.37 2.48 16.60
N THR A 125 -2.08 2.03 15.39
CA THR A 125 -2.82 2.43 14.17
C THR A 125 -4.26 1.93 14.22
N GLY A 126 -4.47 0.66 14.56
CA GLY A 126 -5.80 0.07 14.70
C GLY A 126 -6.65 0.76 15.78
N MET A 127 -6.05 1.06 16.94
CA MET A 127 -6.73 1.81 18.01
C MET A 127 -7.07 3.23 17.57
N THR A 128 -6.16 3.91 16.89
CA THR A 128 -6.41 5.28 16.37
C THR A 128 -7.56 5.24 15.36
N ALA A 129 -7.54 4.29 14.43
CA ALA A 129 -8.62 4.08 13.47
C ALA A 129 -9.97 3.82 14.15
N GLN A 130 -9.99 2.98 15.20
CA GLN A 130 -11.21 2.70 15.96
C GLN A 130 -11.77 3.95 16.64
N ILE A 131 -10.93 4.74 17.31
CA ILE A 131 -11.35 6.00 17.95
C ILE A 131 -11.99 6.95 16.93
N PHE A 132 -11.39 7.09 15.75
CA PHE A 132 -11.95 7.95 14.70
C PHE A 132 -13.27 7.41 14.15
N ARG A 133 -13.44 6.09 14.04
CA ARG A 133 -14.71 5.46 13.67
C ARG A 133 -15.79 5.72 14.72
N ASP A 134 -15.48 5.53 16.00
CA ASP A 134 -16.40 5.76 17.12
C ASP A 134 -16.82 7.24 17.25
N LEU A 135 -15.96 8.16 16.80
CA LEU A 135 -16.23 9.60 16.72
C LEU A 135 -16.84 10.05 15.38
N GLU A 136 -17.19 9.11 14.50
CA GLU A 136 -17.77 9.38 13.17
C GLU A 136 -16.95 10.38 12.33
N ARG A 137 -15.61 10.28 12.41
CA ARG A 137 -14.67 11.19 11.71
C ARG A 137 -14.24 10.70 10.33
N ASP A 138 -14.74 9.56 9.87
CA ASP A 138 -14.60 9.01 8.50
C ASP A 138 -13.17 9.12 7.90
N PRO A 139 -12.12 8.59 8.56
CA PRO A 139 -10.76 8.63 8.02
C PRO A 139 -10.54 7.56 6.94
N THR A 140 -9.63 7.83 6.01
CA THR A 140 -8.99 6.75 5.24
C THR A 140 -7.89 6.12 6.10
N VAL A 141 -7.83 4.79 6.17
CA VAL A 141 -6.89 4.05 7.02
C VAL A 141 -6.19 2.96 6.23
N VAL A 142 -4.86 2.86 6.38
CA VAL A 142 -4.05 1.72 5.92
C VAL A 142 -3.32 1.10 7.12
N VAL A 143 -3.52 -0.20 7.32
CA VAL A 143 -2.96 -0.97 8.43
C VAL A 143 -2.04 -2.06 7.88
N GLY A 144 -0.91 -2.29 8.53
CA GLY A 144 0.09 -3.33 8.21
C GLY A 144 -0.34 -4.74 8.63
N SER A 145 -1.61 -4.95 8.97
CA SER A 145 -2.22 -6.24 9.30
C SER A 145 -3.71 -6.21 8.95
N LEU A 146 -4.34 -7.38 8.92
CA LEU A 146 -5.80 -7.48 8.82
C LEU A 146 -6.42 -7.13 10.18
N LEU A 147 -7.43 -6.27 10.17
CA LEU A 147 -8.28 -5.97 11.32
C LEU A 147 -9.25 -7.14 11.57
N SER A 148 -10.03 -7.06 12.65
CA SER A 148 -10.95 -8.13 13.07
C SER A 148 -12.07 -8.44 12.06
N ASP A 149 -12.36 -7.52 11.15
CA ASP A 149 -13.31 -7.66 10.03
C ASP A 149 -12.63 -8.22 8.75
N GLY A 150 -11.35 -8.57 8.82
CA GLY A 150 -10.60 -9.15 7.70
C GLY A 150 -10.07 -8.15 6.68
N THR A 151 -10.22 -6.84 6.89
CA THR A 151 -9.62 -5.81 6.01
C THR A 151 -8.43 -5.11 6.66
N ASN A 152 -7.49 -4.67 5.84
CA ASN A 152 -6.35 -3.81 6.18
C ASN A 152 -6.54 -2.36 5.71
N PHE A 153 -7.72 -2.07 5.15
CA PHE A 153 -8.03 -0.79 4.53
C PHE A 153 -9.44 -0.33 4.91
N VAL A 154 -9.56 0.95 5.23
CA VAL A 154 -10.84 1.65 5.42
C VAL A 154 -10.86 2.86 4.49
N TYR A 155 -11.91 2.99 3.69
CA TYR A 155 -12.10 4.15 2.82
C TYR A 155 -12.92 5.21 3.54
N GLY A 156 -12.43 6.45 3.57
CA GLY A 156 -13.13 7.58 4.17
C GLY A 156 -12.92 8.89 3.41
N HIS A 157 -13.76 9.88 3.66
CA HIS A 157 -13.90 11.10 2.86
C HIS A 157 -13.51 12.39 3.59
N SER A 158 -13.10 12.29 4.87
CA SER A 158 -12.80 13.45 5.73
C SER A 158 -11.50 14.19 5.37
N GLY A 159 -10.70 13.66 4.44
CA GLY A 159 -9.35 14.17 4.16
C GLY A 159 -8.32 13.80 5.24
N ILE A 160 -8.68 12.94 6.19
CA ILE A 160 -7.80 12.41 7.22
C ILE A 160 -7.25 11.07 6.74
N PHE A 161 -5.93 10.92 6.79
CA PHE A 161 -5.25 9.69 6.41
C PHE A 161 -4.46 9.14 7.59
N ILE A 162 -4.74 7.91 8.00
CA ILE A 162 -4.05 7.24 9.10
C ILE A 162 -3.30 6.05 8.49
N SER A 163 -1.98 6.00 8.68
CA SER A 163 -1.18 4.90 8.15
C SER A 163 -0.07 4.50 9.10
N GLU A 164 0.19 3.20 9.12
CA GLU A 164 1.48 2.71 9.57
C GLU A 164 2.58 3.22 8.65
N SER A 165 3.72 3.51 9.24
CA SER A 165 4.95 3.81 8.55
C SER A 165 6.07 3.00 9.14
N CYS A 166 6.84 2.33 8.28
CA CYS A 166 8.01 1.60 8.72
C CYS A 166 9.28 2.45 8.57
N GLU A 167 10.13 2.39 9.58
CA GLU A 167 11.48 2.96 9.60
C GLU A 167 12.40 2.25 8.60
N TYR A 168 12.15 0.97 8.34
CA TYR A 168 12.95 0.15 7.42
C TYR A 168 13.06 0.83 6.05
N ARG A 169 14.30 0.90 5.56
CA ARG A 169 14.64 1.47 4.24
C ARG A 169 14.24 2.91 4.00
N ARG A 170 14.17 3.74 5.04
CA ARG A 170 13.69 5.14 4.94
C ARG A 170 12.28 5.23 4.34
N SER A 171 11.49 4.15 4.41
CA SER A 171 10.12 4.13 3.88
C SER A 171 9.30 5.27 4.47
N PHE A 172 9.52 5.54 5.76
CA PHE A 172 9.04 6.70 6.50
C PHE A 172 9.23 8.05 5.81
N LEU A 173 10.34 8.29 5.12
CA LEU A 173 10.63 9.57 4.45
C LEU A 173 9.79 9.83 3.20
N ASN A 174 9.00 8.85 2.73
CA ASN A 174 8.08 9.06 1.60
C ASN A 174 6.81 9.81 2.01
N MET A 175 6.47 9.82 3.30
CA MET A 175 5.29 10.52 3.82
C MET A 175 5.66 11.87 4.45
N SER A 176 4.74 12.83 4.39
CA SER A 176 4.88 14.13 5.04
C SER A 176 3.72 14.35 6.03
N PRO A 177 3.75 13.68 7.19
CA PRO A 177 2.65 13.69 8.14
C PRO A 177 2.44 15.06 8.79
N LYS A 178 1.18 15.33 9.17
CA LYS A 178 0.84 16.44 10.09
C LYS A 178 1.03 16.04 11.54
N ILE A 179 0.77 14.78 11.87
CA ILE A 179 1.04 14.19 13.18
C ILE A 179 1.92 12.96 12.97
N LEU A 180 3.05 12.94 13.68
CA LEU A 180 3.95 11.80 13.73
C LEU A 180 3.90 11.19 15.13
N VAL A 181 3.53 9.91 15.20
CA VAL A 181 3.57 9.11 16.42
C VAL A 181 4.77 8.18 16.33
N ILE A 182 5.72 8.31 17.28
CA ILE A 182 6.85 7.40 17.43
C ILE A 182 6.57 6.57 18.69
N THR A 183 6.29 5.28 18.52
CA THR A 183 5.95 4.38 19.64
C THR A 183 7.17 4.04 20.51
N ASN A 184 8.30 3.77 19.88
CA ASN A 184 9.60 3.46 20.49
C ASN A 184 10.71 3.53 19.42
N VAL A 185 11.96 3.48 19.87
CA VAL A 185 13.16 3.41 19.02
C VAL A 185 14.11 2.38 19.62
N GLU A 186 14.35 1.29 18.89
CA GLU A 186 15.19 0.16 19.31
C GLU A 186 16.16 -0.29 18.20
N GLU A 187 17.19 -1.04 18.58
CA GLU A 187 18.30 -1.51 17.71
C GLU A 187 17.94 -2.74 16.85
N ASP A 188 16.76 -2.74 16.22
CA ASP A 188 16.24 -3.93 15.50
C ASP A 188 16.56 -3.92 14.00
N ASN A 189 16.74 -2.72 13.42
CA ASN A 189 16.99 -2.51 11.99
C ASN A 189 18.31 -1.74 11.75
N LEU A 190 19.38 -2.09 12.48
CA LEU A 190 20.69 -1.45 12.35
C LEU A 190 21.46 -1.87 11.08
N ASP A 191 21.01 -2.94 10.42
CA ASP A 191 21.57 -3.50 9.19
C ASP A 191 21.10 -2.77 7.92
N TYR A 192 20.38 -1.66 8.08
CA TYR A 192 20.02 -0.71 7.04
C TYR A 192 20.82 0.60 7.12
#